data_AF-A0A838N6S8-F1
#
_entry.id   AF-A0A838N6S8-F1
#
_cell.length_a   1.000
_cell.length_b   1.000
_cell.length_c   1.000
_cell.angle_alpha   90.00
_cell.angle_beta   90.00
_cell.angle_gamma   90.00
#
_symmetry.space_group_name_H-M   'P 1'
#
loop_
_entity.id
_entity.type
_entity.pdbx_description
1 polymer ?
#
loop_
_entity_poly.entity_id
_entity_poly.type
_entity_poly.pdbx_seq_one_letter_code
_entity_poly.pdbx_strand_id
1 'polypeptide(L)' 'MRGSALGLTVAKSLAKAHGGQLFAKSDGPGRGAAFIVEFPGCRSAAAGSFTSGN' A
#
# COMPACT_ATOMS: atom_id res chain seq x y z
N MET A 1 21.40 -4.64 12.35
CA MET A 1 20.48 -5.78 12.10
C MET A 1 19.55 -5.41 10.96
N ARG A 2 19.61 -6.09 9.80
CA ARG A 2 18.86 -5.74 8.58
C ARG A 2 17.57 -6.56 8.50
N GLY A 3 16.48 -6.10 9.12
CA GLY A 3 15.19 -6.82 9.18
C GLY A 3 14.35 -6.72 7.91
N SER A 4 14.88 -6.98 6.71
CA SER A 4 14.10 -6.94 5.45
C SER A 4 13.71 -8.31 4.89
N ALA A 5 14.02 -9.40 5.57
CA ALA A 5 14.36 -10.63 4.84
C ALA A 5 13.21 -11.53 4.37
N LEU A 6 11.94 -11.33 4.78
CA LEU A 6 10.85 -12.15 4.23
C LEU A 6 9.54 -11.37 4.04
N GLY A 7 9.07 -10.68 5.08
CA GLY A 7 7.77 -9.98 5.01
C GLY A 7 7.69 -8.95 3.89
N LEU A 8 8.72 -8.12 3.73
CA LEU A 8 8.75 -7.11 2.67
C LEU A 8 8.87 -7.75 1.27
N THR A 9 9.62 -8.84 1.15
CA THR A 9 9.75 -9.60 -0.09
C THR A 9 8.42 -10.23 -0.50
N VAL A 10 7.71 -10.86 0.44
CA VAL A 10 6.38 -11.45 0.20
C VAL A 10 5.37 -10.37 -0.19
N ALA A 11 5.32 -9.26 0.56
CA ALA A 11 4.43 -8.14 0.26
C ALA A 11 4.72 -7.53 -1.12
N LYS A 12 6.00 -7.39 -1.49
CA LYS A 12 6.41 -6.88 -2.80
C LYS A 12 5.96 -7.81 -3.94
N SER A 13 6.11 -9.12 -3.76
CA SER A 13 5.65 -10.11 -4.73
C SER A 13 4.14 -10.09 -4.88
N LEU A 14 3.39 -9.97 -3.77
CA LEU A 14 1.93 -9.88 -3.80
C LEU A 14 1.45 -8.60 -4.51
N ALA A 15 2.03 -7.45 -4.17
CA ALA A 15 1.71 -6.19 -4.82
C ALA A 15 1.96 -6.28 -6.34
N LYS A 16 3.11 -6.82 -6.74
CA LYS A 16 3.46 -7.02 -8.16
C LYS A 16 2.51 -7.98 -8.88
N ALA A 17 2.10 -9.07 -8.22
CA ALA A 17 1.16 -10.04 -8.77
C ALA A 17 -0.22 -9.41 -9.05
N HIS A 18 -0.60 -8.36 -8.32
CA HIS A 18 -1.85 -7.61 -8.52
C HIS A 18 -1.67 -6.38 -9.44
N GLY A 19 -0.55 -6.30 -10.17
CA GLY A 19 -0.24 -5.17 -11.06
C GLY A 19 0.16 -3.89 -10.33
N GLY A 20 0.36 -3.95 -9.02
CA GLY A 20 0.76 -2.82 -8.18
C GLY A 20 2.25 -2.76 -7.91
N GLN A 21 2.65 -1.77 -7.10
CA GLN A 21 4.01 -1.50 -6.68
C GLN A 21 4.07 -1.25 -5.17
N LEU A 22 5.18 -1.61 -4.52
CA LEU A 22 5.41 -1.42 -3.09
C LEU A 22 6.75 -0.69 -2.86
N PHE A 23 6.71 0.38 -2.09
CA PHE A 23 7.84 1.21 -1.69
C PHE A 23 7.99 1.20 -0.16
N ALA A 24 9.24 1.24 0.31
CA ALA A 24 9.56 1.41 1.72
C ALA A 24 10.43 2.66 1.88
N LYS A 25 9.99 3.59 2.72
CA LYS A 25 10.71 4.82 3.09
C LYS A 25 10.99 4.80 4.58
N SER A 26 12.21 5.17 4.98
CA SER A 26 12.57 5.36 6.37
C SER A 26 13.55 6.53 6.45
N ASP A 27 13.24 7.51 7.29
CA ASP A 27 14.05 8.72 7.46
C ASP A 27 15.24 8.51 8.41
N GLY A 28 15.56 7.25 8.71
CA GLY A 28 16.69 6.85 9.56
C GLY A 28 16.27 6.20 10.88
N PRO A 29 17.26 5.72 11.66
CA PRO A 29 17.02 5.02 12.92
C PRO A 29 16.20 5.86 13.90
N GLY A 30 15.21 5.23 14.55
CA GLY A 30 14.34 5.89 15.53
C GLY A 30 13.22 6.76 14.95
N ARG A 31 13.14 6.94 13.62
CA ARG A 31 12.07 7.73 12.97
C ARG A 31 10.93 6.89 12.38
N GLY A 32 11.00 5.56 12.54
CA GLY A 32 10.03 4.64 11.97
C GLY A 32 10.24 4.40 10.47
N ALA A 33 9.25 3.75 9.85
CA ALA A 33 9.24 3.44 8.42
C ALA A 33 7.81 3.57 7.87
N ALA A 34 7.69 4.11 6.68
CA ALA A 34 6.46 4.19 5.89
C ALA A 34 6.53 3.21 4.72
N PHE A 35 5.46 2.44 4.54
CA PHE A 35 5.33 1.50 3.42
C PHE A 35 4.17 1.97 2.54
N ILE A 36 4.44 2.23 1.26
CA ILE A 36 3.47 2.76 0.31
C ILE A 36 3.19 1.69 -0.73
N VAL A 37 1.92 1.30 -0.88
CA VAL A 37 1.48 0.37 -1.92
C VAL A 37 0.59 1.11 -2.89
N GLU A 38 0.90 1.00 -4.18
CA GLU A 38 0.13 1.59 -5.27
C GLU A 38 -0.46 0.46 -6.11
N PHE A 39 -1.75 0.51 -6.40
CA PHE A 39 -2.42 -0.44 -7.29
C PHE A 39 -3.02 0.29 -8.49
N PRO A 40 -3.14 -0.38 -9.65
CA PRO A 40 -3.93 0.14 -10.76
C PRO A 40 -5.33 0.49 -10.25
N GLY A 41 -5.79 1.70 -10.53
CA GLY A 41 -7.10 2.15 -10.06
C GLY A 41 -8.20 1.26 -10.62
N CYS A 42 -8.87 0.50 -9.75
CA CYS A 42 -10.19 -0.05 -10.09
C CYS A 42 -11.14 1.15 -10.16
N ARG A 43 -11.91 1.24 -11.25
CA ARG A 43 -12.98 2.25 -11.37
C ARG A 43 -13.85 2.15 -10.12
N SER A 44 -13.74 3.14 -9.23
CA SER A 44 -14.64 3.26 -8.10
C SER A 44 -16.03 3.42 -8.71
N ALA A 45 -16.85 2.37 -8.63
CA ALA A 45 -18.24 2.46 -9.04
C ALA A 45 -18.83 3.61 -8.23
N ALA A 46 -19.31 4.62 -8.95
CA ALA A 46 -19.70 5.92 -8.43
C ALA A 46 -20.29 5.80 -7.03
N ALA A 47 -19.72 6.56 -6.07
CA ALA A 47 -20.22 6.69 -4.72
C ALA A 47 -21.74 6.92 -4.80
N GLY A 48 -22.50 5.84 -4.57
CA GLY A 48 -23.95 5.88 -4.55
C GLY A 48 -24.32 6.88 -3.48
N SER A 49 -24.99 7.94 -3.93
CA SER A 49 -25.45 9.07 -3.12
C SER A 49 -26.01 8.58 -1.78
N PHE A 50 -25.25 8.80 -0.70
CA PHE A 50 -25.84 8.91 0.63
C PHE A 50 -26.68 10.19 0.62
N THR A 51 -27.92 10.05 0.17
CA THR A 51 -28.97 11.02 0.43
C THR A 51 -29.20 11.03 1.95
N SER A 52 -28.64 12.01 2.64
CA SER A 52 -29.09 12.36 3.99
C SER A 52 -30.56 12.77 3.87
N GLY A 53 -31.45 11.99 4.50
CA GLY A 53 -32.89 12.28 4.55
C GLY A 53 -33.15 13.61 5.28
N ASN A 54 -34.11 14.36 4.74
CA ASN A 54 -34.71 15.55 5.33
C ASN A 54 -35.81 15.16 6.31
#